data_AF-A0A1G3IPF6-F1
#
_entry.id   AF-A0A1G3IPF6-F1
#
_cell.length_a   1.000
_cell.length_b   1.000
_cell.length_c   1.000
_cell.angle_alpha   90.00
_cell.angle_beta   90.00
_cell.angle_gamma   90.00
#
_symmetry.space_group_name_H-M   'P 1'
#
loop_
_entity.id
_entity.type
_entity.pdbx_description
1 polymer ?
#
loop_
_entity_poly.entity_id
_entity_poly.type
_entity_poly.pdbx_seq_one_letter_code
_entity_poly.pdbx_strand_id
1 'polypeptide(L)'
;MSVKIAFASNDRRLVNQHFGAAQAFAIFAMSETDFHLVEVAEFIETAMDGHEGKLTAKIELLEGCAAVYCNAAGASAIQQLLAKGIQPMR
;
A
#
# COMPACT_ATOMS: atom_id res chain seq x y z
N MET A 1 13.07 7.04 16.08
CA MET A 1 11.67 6.70 15.70
C MET A 1 11.72 5.84 14.45
N SER A 2 10.76 4.92 14.27
CA SER A 2 10.66 4.12 13.04
C SER A 2 9.33 4.44 12.36
N VAL A 3 9.36 4.60 11.04
CA VAL A 3 8.18 4.81 10.20
C VAL A 3 7.90 3.56 9.37
N LYS A 4 6.63 3.27 9.08
CA LYS A 4 6.25 2.20 8.16
C LYS A 4 5.95 2.77 6.78
N ILE A 5 6.50 2.18 5.73
CA ILE A 5 6.29 2.57 4.33
C ILE A 5 5.86 1.34 3.54
N ALA A 6 4.78 1.49 2.78
CA ALA A 6 4.24 0.42 1.93
C ALA A 6 4.63 0.62 0.47
N PHE A 7 4.81 -0.48 -0.26
CA PHE A 7 5.24 -0.50 -1.65
C PHE A 7 4.35 -1.45 -2.47
N ALA A 8 3.66 -0.91 -3.47
CA ALA A 8 2.80 -1.68 -4.37
C ALA A 8 3.65 -2.44 -5.41
N SER A 9 3.77 -3.76 -5.26
CA SER A 9 4.71 -4.57 -6.03
C SER A 9 4.22 -6.01 -6.21
N ASN A 10 4.36 -6.61 -7.40
CA ASN A 10 4.16 -8.06 -7.60
C ASN A 10 5.43 -8.89 -7.37
N ASP A 11 6.61 -8.28 -7.49
CA ASP A 11 7.90 -8.99 -7.49
C ASP A 11 8.74 -8.67 -6.26
N ARG A 12 8.26 -7.75 -5.42
CA ARG A 12 8.90 -7.24 -4.19
C ARG A 12 10.25 -6.58 -4.47
N ARG A 13 10.51 -6.18 -5.72
CA ARG A 13 11.75 -5.54 -6.19
C ARG A 13 11.48 -4.15 -6.75
N LEU A 14 10.39 -4.00 -7.51
CA LEU A 14 10.01 -2.74 -8.14
C LEU A 14 8.64 -2.28 -7.67
N VAL A 15 8.48 -0.96 -7.51
CA VAL A 15 7.16 -0.34 -7.36
C VAL A 15 6.51 -0.27 -8.74
N ASN A 16 5.73 -1.29 -9.09
CA ASN A 16 5.23 -1.49 -10.45
C ASN A 16 3.71 -1.63 -10.53
N GLN A 17 2.99 -1.49 -9.42
CA GLN A 17 1.55 -1.67 -9.38
C GLN A 17 0.79 -0.36 -9.17
N HIS A 18 -0.37 -0.26 -9.82
CA HIS A 18 -1.38 0.74 -9.49
C HIS A 18 -2.04 0.37 -8.15
N PHE A 19 -2.18 1.32 -7.22
CA PHE A 19 -2.67 1.09 -5.86
C PHE A 19 -3.96 0.24 -5.81
N GLY A 20 -5.00 0.69 -6.51
CA GLY A 20 -6.31 0.01 -6.50
C GLY A 20 -6.27 -1.42 -7.07
N ALA A 21 -5.34 -1.71 -7.97
CA ALA A 21 -5.19 -3.03 -8.60
C ALA A 21 -4.00 -3.82 -8.04
N ALA A 22 -3.34 -3.31 -6.99
CA ALA A 22 -2.17 -3.95 -6.40
C ALA A 22 -2.52 -5.36 -5.89
N GLN A 23 -1.73 -6.33 -6.31
CA GLN A 23 -1.84 -7.72 -5.85
C GLN A 23 -1.10 -7.93 -4.54
N ALA A 24 -0.11 -7.07 -4.23
CA ALA A 24 0.55 -7.11 -2.94
C ALA A 24 1.11 -5.75 -2.53
N PHE A 25 1.25 -5.57 -1.21
CA PHE A 25 2.05 -4.51 -0.62
C PHE A 25 3.17 -5.13 0.21
N ALA A 26 4.41 -4.74 -0.08
CA ALA A 26 5.54 -4.96 0.82
C ALA A 26 5.62 -3.79 1.79
N ILE A 27 5.61 -4.06 3.10
CA ILE A 27 5.64 -3.04 4.15
C ILE A 27 6.98 -3.13 4.87
N PHE A 28 7.71 -2.02 4.87
CA PHE A 28 8.99 -1.92 5.54
C PHE A 28 8.89 -0.97 6.73
N ALA A 29 9.54 -1.32 7.83
CA ALA A 29 9.86 -0.38 8.89
C ALA A 29 11.23 0.23 8.58
N MET A 30 11.31 1.55 8.66
CA MET A 30 12.51 2.33 8.37
C MET A 30 12.81 3.27 9.52
N SER A 31 14.08 3.32 9.91
CA SER A 31 14.66 4.31 10.81
C SER A 31 15.75 5.08 10.08
N GLU A 32 16.46 5.97 10.77
CA GLU A 32 17.58 6.71 10.19
C GLU A 32 18.76 5.80 9.78
N THR A 33 18.89 4.62 10.39
CA THR A 33 20.07 3.76 10.26
C THR A 33 19.78 2.36 9.76
N ASP A 34 18.52 1.93 9.78
CA ASP A 34 18.11 0.56 9.44
C ASP A 34 16.76 0.54 8.73
N PHE A 35 16.56 -0.49 7.90
CA PHE A 35 15.27 -0.84 7.35
C PHE A 35 15.11 -2.36 7.30
N HIS A 36 13.90 -2.84 7.53
CA HIS A 36 13.59 -4.26 7.39
C HIS A 36 12.16 -4.47 6.91
N LEU A 37 11.96 -5.58 6.21
CA LEU A 37 10.66 -6.02 5.77
C LEU A 37 9.85 -6.47 7.01
N VAL A 38 8.71 -5.85 7.22
CA VAL A 38 7.78 -6.18 8.31
C VAL A 38 6.75 -7.19 7.84
N GLU A 39 6.18 -6.95 6.66
CA GLU A 39 5.06 -7.74 6.14
C GLU A 39 5.01 -7.70 4.62
N VAL A 40 4.53 -8.78 4.02
CA VAL A 40 4.01 -8.77 2.64
C VAL A 40 2.56 -9.20 2.70
N ALA A 41 1.66 -8.27 2.37
CA ALA A 41 0.24 -8.54 2.30
C ALA A 41 -0.16 -8.79 0.86
N GLU A 42 -0.79 -9.92 0.58
CA GLU A 42 -1.19 -10.36 -0.75
C GLU A 42 -2.73 -10.38 -0.86
N PHE A 43 -3.25 -9.87 -1.99
CA PHE A 43 -4.66 -9.79 -2.29
C PHE A 43 -4.97 -10.76 -3.43
N ILE A 44 -5.66 -11.84 -3.11
CA ILE A 44 -6.13 -12.81 -4.10
C ILE A 44 -7.44 -12.30 -4.69
N GLU A 45 -7.51 -12.18 -6.01
CA GLU A 45 -8.77 -11.86 -6.66
C GLU A 45 -9.71 -13.07 -6.66
N THR A 46 -10.66 -13.09 -5.73
CA THR A 46 -11.80 -13.98 -5.79
C THR A 46 -12.86 -13.41 -6.74
N ALA A 47 -13.44 -14.27 -7.59
CA ALA A 47 -14.36 -13.91 -8.68
C ALA A 47 -15.67 -13.20 -8.23
N MET A 48 -15.87 -12.97 -6.93
CA MET A 48 -17.10 -12.44 -6.34
C MET A 48 -16.93 -11.10 -5.59
N ASP A 49 -15.72 -10.54 -5.55
CA ASP A 49 -15.47 -9.31 -4.79
C ASP A 49 -15.60 -8.06 -5.65
N GLY A 50 -16.65 -7.28 -5.40
CA GLY A 50 -16.88 -5.97 -6.00
C GLY A 50 -15.71 -5.00 -5.78
N HIS A 51 -15.57 -4.02 -6.68
CA HIS A 51 -14.38 -3.18 -6.79
C HIS A 51 -14.16 -2.22 -5.59
N GLU A 52 -15.23 -1.79 -4.91
CA GLU A 52 -15.12 -0.84 -3.77
C GLU A 52 -14.68 -1.50 -2.46
N GLY A 53 -15.15 -2.70 -2.14
CA GLY A 53 -14.74 -3.40 -0.90
C GLY A 53 -13.23 -3.68 -0.85
N LYS A 54 -12.64 -3.94 -2.03
CA LYS A 54 -11.19 -4.15 -2.17
C LYS A 54 -10.38 -2.89 -1.87
N LEU A 55 -10.89 -1.71 -2.21
CA LEU A 55 -10.17 -0.45 -1.99
C LEU A 55 -10.07 -0.13 -0.50
N THR A 56 -11.19 -0.23 0.23
CA THR A 56 -11.23 0.01 1.67
C THR A 56 -10.30 -0.94 2.42
N ALA A 57 -10.36 -2.25 2.12
CA ALA A 57 -9.49 -3.23 2.75
C ALA A 57 -7.99 -2.94 2.54
N LYS A 58 -7.61 -2.48 1.33
CA LYS A 58 -6.23 -2.08 1.04
C LYS A 58 -5.79 -0.86 1.84
N ILE A 59 -6.68 0.11 2.06
CA ILE A 59 -6.37 1.32 2.83
C ILE A 59 -6.27 1.00 4.32
N GLU A 60 -7.18 0.18 4.85
CA GLU A 60 -7.17 -0.27 6.24
C GLU A 60 -5.90 -1.07 6.58
N LEU A 61 -5.44 -1.94 5.66
CA LEU A 61 -4.17 -2.65 5.81
C LEU A 61 -2.99 -1.67 6.03
N LEU A 62 -3.02 -0.51 5.37
CA LEU A 62 -1.94 0.47 5.44
C LEU A 62 -2.08 1.45 6.61
N GLU A 63 -3.06 1.25 7.49
CA GLU A 63 -3.22 2.08 8.67
C GLU A 63 -1.94 2.07 9.54
N GLY A 64 -1.47 3.26 9.90
CA GLY A 64 -0.18 3.44 10.59
C GLY A 64 1.06 3.45 9.69
N CYS A 65 0.92 3.26 8.37
CA CYS A 65 1.97 3.61 7.42
C CYS A 65 2.02 5.12 7.22
N ALA A 66 3.22 5.68 7.11
CA ALA A 66 3.40 7.10 6.80
C ALA A 66 3.17 7.38 5.32
N ALA A 67 3.48 6.42 4.44
CA ALA A 67 3.34 6.56 3.00
C ALA A 67 3.13 5.22 2.30
N VAL A 68 2.60 5.29 1.08
CA VAL A 68 2.53 4.18 0.13
C VAL A 68 3.09 4.60 -1.23
N TYR A 69 4.07 3.87 -1.73
CA TYR A 69 4.61 4.03 -3.08
C TYR A 69 3.87 3.12 -4.05
N CYS A 70 3.39 3.68 -5.15
CA CYS A 70 2.70 2.96 -6.21
C CYS A 70 2.91 3.66 -7.56
N ASN A 71 2.77 2.92 -8.66
CA ASN A 71 2.95 3.50 -10.01
C ASN A 71 1.89 4.59 -10.31
N ALA A 72 0.68 4.38 -9.80
CA ALA A 72 -0.42 5.34 -9.88
C ALA A 72 -1.50 4.99 -8.84
N ALA A 73 -2.28 6.00 -8.45
CA ALA A 73 -3.47 5.87 -7.63
C ALA A 73 -4.59 6.75 -8.18
N GLY A 74 -5.82 6.24 -8.17
CA GLY A 74 -7.00 7.02 -8.55
C GLY A 74 -7.38 8.07 -7.50
N ALA A 75 -8.14 9.09 -7.90
CA ALA A 75 -8.51 10.22 -7.04
C ALA A 75 -9.19 9.78 -5.73
N SER A 76 -10.15 8.85 -5.80
CA SER A 76 -10.83 8.32 -4.61
C SER A 76 -9.86 7.64 -3.63
N ALA A 77 -8.91 6.85 -4.13
CA ALA A 77 -7.89 6.21 -3.31
C ALA A 77 -6.98 7.24 -2.63
N ILE A 78 -6.54 8.26 -3.38
CA ILE A 78 -5.73 9.36 -2.85
C ILE A 78 -6.45 10.08 -1.71
N GLN A 79 -7.72 10.45 -1.91
CA GLN A 79 -8.50 11.15 -0.89
C GLN A 79 -8.65 10.33 0.40
N GLN A 80 -8.92 9.03 0.28
CA GLN A 80 -9.08 8.14 1.42
C GLN A 80 -7.76 7.86 2.15
N LEU A 81 -6.64 7.70 1.42
CA LEU A 81 -5.30 7.57 2.02
C LEU A 81 -4.92 8.82 2.82
N LEU A 82 -5.13 10.00 2.25
CA LEU A 82 -4.86 11.28 2.92
C LEU A 82 -5.73 11.46 4.17
N ALA A 83 -7.00 11.04 4.13
CA ALA A 83 -7.88 11.07 5.30
C ALA A 83 -7.38 10.17 6.45
N LYS A 84 -6.58 9.14 6.14
CA LYS A 84 -5.91 8.27 7.11
C LYS A 84 -4.48 8.73 7.47
N GLY A 85 -4.04 9.88 6.94
CA GLY A 85 -2.68 10.40 7.16
C GLY A 85 -1.58 9.67 6.38
N ILE A 86 -1.94 8.83 5.40
CA ILE A 86 -1.01 8.06 4.59
C ILE A 86 -0.71 8.85 3.32
N GLN A 87 0.56 9.15 3.05
CA GLN A 87 0.96 9.89 1.85
C GLN A 87 1.09 8.96 0.62
N PRO A 88 0.28 9.15 -0.44
CA PRO A 88 0.47 8.43 -1.69
C PRO A 88 1.65 9.02 -2.47
N MET A 89 2.64 8.19 -2.77
CA MET A 89 3.86 8.55 -3.49
C MET A 89 3.94 7.79 -4.82
N ARG A 90 4.62 8.40 -5.80
CA ARG A 90 4.92 7.78 -7.10
C ARG A 90 6.43 7.61 -7.26
#